data_AF-A0A1J5RSE6-F1
#
_entry.id   AF-A0A1J5RSE6-F1
#
_cell.length_a   1.000
_cell.length_b   1.000
_cell.length_c   1.000
_cell.angle_alpha   90.00
_cell.angle_beta   90.00
_cell.angle_gamma   90.00
#
_symmetry.space_group_name_H-M   'P 1'
#
loop_
_entity.id
_entity.type
_entity.pdbx_description
1 polymer ?
#
loop_
_entity_poly.entity_id
_entity_poly.type
_entity_poly.pdbx_seq_one_letter_code
_entity_poly.pdbx_strand_id
1 'polypeptide(L)'
;MSQAILLSNWGKRKAEFVLNFMQGGLMASGLILGLALAALLAKNPAALDALRSLQVPPGQVQASPGNDALKSALSAEPDSAATLTPEMHAALDFASRRYRVSAEALDPVFLAAQAAGRRMHLDPLLIVAVIAIESRFNPFAESVVGAQGLMQVMPRWHHDKLPEGAGALTLFDPVVNIEVGAQVLRESIRRMGGLIPGLQQFAGDSDDPEQSYANKVLAEKQQMERAARLHHGA
;
A
#
# COMPACT_ATOMS: atom_id res chain seq x y z
N MET A 1 -13.57 -49.35 -25.36
CA MET A 1 -13.65 -50.16 -24.13
C MET A 1 -12.37 -49.94 -23.33
N SER A 2 -12.53 -49.51 -22.06
CA SER A 2 -11.59 -49.56 -20.91
C SER A 2 -10.09 -49.37 -21.14
N GLN A 3 -9.38 -48.49 -20.41
CA GLN A 3 -9.21 -48.60 -18.95
C GLN A 3 -9.01 -47.23 -18.29
N ALA A 4 -9.81 -46.97 -17.25
CA ALA A 4 -9.49 -46.07 -16.15
C ALA A 4 -8.93 -46.90 -14.99
N ILE A 5 -8.32 -46.21 -14.03
CA ILE A 5 -7.89 -46.65 -12.68
C ILE A 5 -6.41 -47.06 -12.61
N LEU A 6 -5.60 -46.09 -12.16
CA LEU A 6 -4.37 -46.17 -11.34
C LEU A 6 -3.68 -44.80 -11.58
N LEU A 7 -3.85 -43.77 -10.74
CA LEU A 7 -3.19 -43.65 -9.44
C LEU A 7 -3.85 -42.51 -8.65
N SER A 8 -4.78 -42.86 -7.77
CA SER A 8 -5.38 -41.96 -6.77
C SER A 8 -4.99 -42.46 -5.38
N ASN A 9 -3.75 -42.18 -4.96
CA ASN A 9 -3.34 -42.35 -3.55
C ASN A 9 -2.11 -41.52 -3.13
N TRP A 10 -1.50 -40.73 -4.01
CA TRP A 10 -0.34 -39.91 -3.67
C TRP A 10 -0.70 -38.55 -3.04
N GLY A 11 -1.88 -38.00 -3.38
CA GLY A 11 -2.33 -36.70 -2.87
C GLY A 11 -2.86 -36.71 -1.43
N LYS A 12 -3.44 -37.83 -0.97
CA LYS A 12 -4.08 -37.90 0.37
C LYS A 12 -3.06 -37.96 1.51
N ARG A 13 -1.92 -38.64 1.30
CA ARG A 13 -0.88 -38.81 2.34
C ARG A 13 -0.06 -37.55 2.62
N LYS A 14 -0.03 -36.56 1.71
CA LYS A 14 0.66 -35.27 1.94
C LYS A 14 -0.21 -34.27 2.72
N ALA A 15 -1.53 -34.33 2.58
CA ALA A 15 -2.45 -33.43 3.26
C ALA A 15 -2.54 -33.71 4.77
N GLU A 16 -2.54 -34.98 5.19
CA GLU A 16 -2.54 -35.35 6.61
C GLU A 16 -1.23 -35.01 7.33
N PHE A 17 -0.09 -35.02 6.61
CA PHE A 17 1.21 -34.66 7.19
C PHE A 17 1.32 -33.16 7.49
N VAL A 18 0.73 -32.31 6.64
CA VAL A 18 0.74 -30.84 6.81
C VAL A 18 -0.23 -30.39 7.91
N LEU A 19 -1.36 -31.06 8.09
CA LEU A 19 -2.33 -30.70 9.15
C LEU A 19 -1.82 -31.03 10.56
N ASN A 20 -1.16 -32.17 10.78
CA ASN A 20 -0.63 -32.52 12.10
C ASN A 20 0.55 -31.64 12.53
N PHE A 21 1.32 -31.10 11.57
CA PHE A 21 2.45 -30.21 11.88
C PHE A 21 2.01 -28.82 12.33
N MET A 22 0.86 -28.33 11.86
CA MET A 22 0.32 -27.01 12.23
C MET A 22 -0.30 -26.96 13.63
N GLN A 23 -0.85 -28.07 14.14
CA GLN A 23 -1.45 -28.08 15.49
C GLN A 23 -0.43 -28.24 16.62
N GLY A 24 0.71 -28.92 16.39
CA GLY A 24 1.75 -29.12 17.42
C GLY A 24 2.57 -27.86 17.72
N GLY A 25 2.88 -27.05 16.70
CA GLY A 25 3.73 -25.86 16.83
C GLY A 25 3.07 -24.68 17.56
N LEU A 26 1.74 -24.57 17.49
CA LEU A 26 0.96 -23.51 18.16
C LEU A 26 0.78 -23.76 19.67
N MET A 27 0.72 -25.02 20.10
CA MET A 27 0.61 -25.36 21.53
C MET A 27 1.92 -25.15 22.30
N ALA A 28 3.07 -25.46 21.69
CA ALA A 28 4.38 -25.31 22.34
C ALA A 28 4.80 -23.85 22.49
N SER A 29 4.49 -22.98 21.52
CA SER A 29 4.83 -21.55 21.58
C SER A 29 4.00 -20.79 22.61
N GLY A 30 2.71 -21.13 22.76
CA GLY A 30 1.84 -20.54 23.79
C GLY A 30 2.29 -20.86 25.22
N LEU A 31 2.78 -22.09 25.46
CA LEU A 31 3.25 -22.51 26.77
C LEU A 31 4.54 -21.79 27.19
N ILE A 32 5.46 -21.60 26.24
CA ILE A 32 6.74 -20.90 26.47
C ILE A 32 6.50 -19.41 26.77
N LEU A 33 5.60 -18.77 26.02
CA LEU A 33 5.25 -17.36 26.24
C LEU A 33 4.54 -17.15 27.59
N GLY A 34 3.61 -18.06 27.95
CA GLY A 34 2.89 -18.01 29.22
C GLY A 34 3.80 -18.16 30.43
N LEU A 35 4.76 -19.10 30.38
CA LEU A 35 5.73 -19.30 31.47
C LEU A 35 6.72 -18.14 31.59
N ALA A 36 7.17 -17.56 30.47
CA ALA A 36 8.03 -16.37 30.48
C ALA A 36 7.33 -15.15 31.09
N LEU A 37 6.05 -14.95 30.76
CA LEU A 37 5.25 -13.85 31.32
C LEU A 37 5.00 -14.05 32.82
N ALA A 38 4.66 -15.27 33.26
CA ALA A 38 4.48 -15.58 34.67
C ALA A 38 5.77 -15.38 35.49
N ALA A 39 6.93 -15.78 34.95
CA ALA A 39 8.22 -15.57 35.59
C ALA A 39 8.60 -14.08 35.66
N LEU A 40 8.19 -13.27 34.68
CA LEU A 40 8.42 -11.82 34.67
C LEU A 40 7.55 -11.11 35.71
N LEU A 41 6.29 -11.51 35.87
CA LEU A 41 5.39 -10.96 36.90
C LEU A 41 5.80 -11.38 38.32
N ALA A 42 6.29 -12.61 38.51
CA ALA A 42 6.73 -13.09 39.83
C ALA A 42 8.00 -12.36 40.34
N LYS A 43 8.82 -11.83 39.43
CA LYS A 43 10.07 -11.11 39.77
C LYS A 43 9.88 -9.62 39.99
N ASN A 44 8.71 -9.05 39.67
CA ASN A 44 8.51 -7.61 39.71
C ASN A 44 7.17 -7.23 40.39
N PRO A 45 7.10 -7.23 41.74
CA PRO A 45 5.86 -6.95 42.46
C PRO A 45 5.31 -5.54 42.21
N ALA A 46 6.15 -4.60 41.76
CA ALA A 46 5.75 -3.24 41.38
C ALA A 46 4.88 -3.18 40.10
N ALA A 47 4.95 -4.18 39.22
CA ALA A 47 4.13 -4.23 38.01
C ALA A 47 2.64 -4.54 38.31
N LEU A 48 2.38 -5.26 39.40
CA LEU A 48 1.02 -5.54 39.88
C LEU A 48 0.37 -4.30 40.53
N ASP A 49 1.15 -3.46 41.20
CA ASP A 49 0.65 -2.21 41.78
C ASP A 49 0.32 -1.16 40.70
N ALA A 50 1.10 -1.11 39.62
CA ALA A 50 0.83 -0.22 38.48
C ALA A 50 -0.49 -0.55 37.76
N LEU A 51 -0.84 -1.83 37.66
CA LEU A 51 -2.14 -2.29 37.11
C LEU A 51 -3.31 -1.97 38.05
N ARG A 52 -3.10 -2.01 39.38
CA ARG A 52 -4.11 -1.63 40.37
C ARG A 52 -4.35 -0.12 40.43
N SER A 53 -3.37 0.69 40.06
CA SER A 53 -3.49 2.16 40.04
C SER A 53 -4.21 2.75 38.82
N LEU A 54 -4.69 1.93 37.87
CA LEU A 54 -5.51 2.39 36.74
C LEU A 54 -6.98 2.68 37.12
N GLN A 55 -7.30 2.64 38.42
CA GLN A 55 -8.63 2.95 38.93
C GLN A 55 -8.76 4.47 39.14
N VAL A 56 -9.33 5.14 38.14
CA VAL A 56 -9.62 6.58 38.15
C VAL A 56 -10.66 6.93 39.24
N PRO A 57 -10.38 7.86 40.16
CA PRO A 57 -11.38 8.29 41.14
C PRO A 57 -12.47 9.15 40.48
N PRO A 58 -13.76 8.94 40.80
CA PRO A 58 -14.82 9.77 40.27
C PRO A 58 -14.85 11.10 41.02
N GLY A 59 -14.72 12.24 40.31
CA GLY A 59 -15.11 13.52 40.92
C GLY A 59 -14.42 14.82 40.53
N GLN A 60 -13.72 14.95 39.40
CA GLN A 60 -13.28 16.27 38.93
C GLN A 60 -13.49 16.45 37.42
N VAL A 61 -14.70 16.87 37.05
CA VAL A 61 -14.98 17.48 35.75
C VAL A 61 -14.91 18.99 35.93
N GLN A 62 -13.80 19.61 35.54
CA GLN A 62 -13.75 21.04 35.27
C GLN A 62 -13.91 21.23 33.76
N ALA A 63 -14.96 21.97 33.40
CA ALA A 63 -15.33 22.27 32.02
C ALA A 63 -14.31 23.20 31.36
N SER A 64 -13.68 22.74 30.28
CA SER A 64 -13.01 23.60 29.31
C SER A 64 -14.03 24.13 28.29
N PRO A 65 -14.04 25.43 27.96
CA PRO A 65 -14.84 25.95 26.86
C PRO A 65 -14.13 25.61 25.54
N GLY A 66 -14.72 24.76 24.71
CA GLY A 66 -14.07 24.28 23.49
C GLY A 66 -15.03 23.77 22.43
N ASN A 67 -16.28 24.24 22.46
CA ASN A 67 -17.35 23.76 21.59
C ASN A 67 -17.31 24.48 20.23
N ASP A 68 -16.65 25.63 20.17
CA ASP A 68 -16.53 26.46 18.97
C ASP A 68 -15.41 25.97 18.05
N ALA A 69 -14.37 25.33 18.59
CA ALA A 69 -13.35 24.64 17.79
C ALA A 69 -13.92 23.40 17.09
N LEU A 70 -14.83 22.68 17.77
CA LEU A 70 -15.52 21.54 17.17
C LEU A 70 -16.53 21.98 16.10
N LYS A 71 -17.27 23.08 16.32
CA LYS A 71 -18.15 23.65 15.29
C LYS A 71 -17.38 24.25 14.11
N SER A 72 -16.23 24.88 14.34
CA SER A 72 -15.36 25.40 13.28
C SER A 72 -14.69 24.28 12.47
N ALA A 73 -14.40 23.14 13.08
CA ALA A 73 -13.95 21.93 12.37
C ALA A 73 -15.08 21.27 11.55
N LEU A 74 -16.34 21.44 11.96
CA LEU A 74 -17.54 20.99 11.25
C LEU A 74 -18.09 22.00 10.22
N SER A 75 -17.46 23.17 10.08
CA SER A 75 -17.82 24.20 9.09
C SER A 75 -16.68 24.55 8.12
N ALA A 76 -15.57 23.79 8.18
CA ALA A 76 -14.70 23.67 7.03
C ALA A 76 -15.41 22.78 5.99
N GLU A 77 -15.69 23.35 4.82
CA GLU A 77 -16.25 22.66 3.65
C GLU A 77 -15.78 21.19 3.55
N PRO A 78 -16.69 20.20 3.62
CA PRO A 78 -16.30 18.82 3.41
C PRO A 78 -15.98 18.57 1.92
N ASP A 79 -15.09 17.61 1.66
CA ASP A 79 -15.17 16.71 0.49
C ASP A 79 -14.69 17.08 -0.92
N SER A 80 -14.03 18.22 -1.17
CA SER A 80 -13.35 18.37 -2.48
C SER A 80 -12.00 17.64 -2.57
N ALA A 81 -11.32 17.37 -1.45
CA ALA A 81 -10.02 16.69 -1.45
C ALA A 81 -10.14 15.15 -1.45
N ALA A 82 -11.26 14.62 -0.95
CA ALA A 82 -11.52 13.18 -0.74
C ALA A 82 -12.21 12.51 -1.93
N THR A 83 -12.68 13.27 -2.92
CA THR A 83 -13.36 12.74 -4.10
C THR A 83 -12.42 12.74 -5.31
N LEU A 84 -12.45 11.69 -6.13
CA LEU A 84 -11.69 11.65 -7.38
C LEU A 84 -12.27 12.65 -8.39
N THR A 85 -11.42 13.27 -9.21
CA THR A 85 -11.92 14.02 -10.37
C THR A 85 -12.67 13.08 -11.30
N PRO A 86 -13.59 13.58 -12.13
CA PRO A 86 -14.28 12.77 -13.14
C PRO A 86 -13.31 12.01 -14.06
N GLU A 87 -12.20 12.65 -14.45
CA GLU A 87 -11.14 12.03 -15.25
C GLU A 87 -10.51 10.83 -14.52
N MET A 88 -10.18 11.00 -13.23
CA MET A 88 -9.60 9.93 -12.42
C MET A 88 -10.59 8.78 -12.17
N HIS A 89 -11.88 9.07 -11.96
CA HIS A 89 -12.92 8.04 -11.86
C HIS A 89 -13.03 7.21 -13.15
N ALA A 90 -13.03 7.87 -14.32
CA ALA A 90 -13.09 7.15 -15.59
C ALA A 90 -11.85 6.29 -15.85
N ALA A 91 -10.67 6.78 -15.44
CA ALA A 91 -9.44 6.00 -15.49
C ALA A 91 -9.46 4.81 -14.52
N LEU A 92 -10.07 4.96 -13.34
CA LEU A 92 -10.28 3.88 -12.38
C LEU A 92 -11.15 2.78 -12.97
N ASP A 93 -12.27 3.16 -13.57
CA ASP A 93 -13.17 2.24 -14.26
C ASP A 93 -12.47 1.46 -15.38
N PHE A 94 -11.64 2.15 -16.16
CA PHE A 94 -10.80 1.52 -17.17
C PHE A 94 -9.80 0.53 -16.55
N ALA A 95 -9.08 0.94 -15.52
CA ALA A 95 -8.09 0.11 -14.84
C ALA A 95 -8.73 -1.13 -14.20
N SER A 96 -9.87 -0.98 -13.54
CA SER A 96 -10.66 -2.05 -12.95
C SER A 96 -10.96 -3.17 -13.96
N ARG A 97 -11.47 -2.80 -15.14
CA ARG A 97 -11.76 -3.77 -16.22
C ARG A 97 -10.51 -4.40 -16.82
N ARG A 98 -9.46 -3.61 -17.08
CA ARG A 98 -8.23 -4.04 -17.76
C ARG A 98 -7.38 -4.96 -16.89
N TYR A 99 -7.21 -4.60 -15.62
CA TYR A 99 -6.36 -5.30 -14.67
C TYR A 99 -7.11 -6.31 -13.79
N ARG A 100 -8.44 -6.37 -13.90
CA ARG A 100 -9.32 -7.27 -13.14
C ARG A 100 -9.18 -7.10 -11.63
N VAL A 101 -9.08 -5.84 -11.21
CA VAL A 101 -9.09 -5.43 -9.79
C VAL A 101 -10.41 -4.71 -9.54
N SER A 102 -11.06 -4.95 -8.41
CA SER A 102 -12.34 -4.29 -8.12
C SER A 102 -12.15 -2.77 -8.01
N ALA A 103 -13.18 -2.01 -8.42
CA ALA A 103 -13.19 -0.55 -8.30
C ALA A 103 -12.92 -0.11 -6.85
N GLU A 104 -13.59 -0.76 -5.88
CA GLU A 104 -13.44 -0.48 -4.45
C GLU A 104 -12.00 -0.72 -3.93
N ALA A 105 -11.26 -1.67 -4.50
CA ALA A 105 -9.85 -1.86 -4.16
C ALA A 105 -8.94 -0.81 -4.81
N LEU A 106 -9.35 -0.23 -5.94
CA LEU A 106 -8.60 0.80 -6.65
C LEU A 106 -8.89 2.22 -6.13
N ASP A 107 -10.05 2.47 -5.51
CA ASP A 107 -10.40 3.78 -4.94
C ASP A 107 -9.29 4.39 -4.06
N PRO A 108 -8.76 3.70 -3.02
CA PRO A 108 -7.70 4.28 -2.19
C PRO A 108 -6.40 4.51 -2.98
N VAL A 109 -6.11 3.69 -3.99
CA VAL A 109 -4.93 3.84 -4.85
C VAL A 109 -5.03 5.10 -5.71
N PHE A 110 -6.18 5.31 -6.35
CA PHE A 110 -6.41 6.48 -7.19
C PHE A 110 -6.50 7.76 -6.36
N LEU A 111 -7.09 7.70 -5.17
CA LEU A 111 -7.16 8.85 -4.26
C LEU A 111 -5.76 9.26 -3.78
N ALA A 112 -4.94 8.29 -3.42
CA ALA A 112 -3.54 8.51 -3.04
C ALA A 112 -2.74 9.09 -4.23
N ALA A 113 -2.89 8.54 -5.44
CA ALA A 113 -2.23 9.05 -6.64
C ALA A 113 -2.65 10.49 -6.98
N GLN A 114 -3.95 10.81 -6.86
CA GLN A 114 -4.45 12.18 -7.04
C GLN A 114 -3.87 13.13 -5.99
N ALA A 115 -3.85 12.73 -4.73
CA ALA A 115 -3.31 13.56 -3.65
C ALA A 115 -1.79 13.78 -3.81
N ALA A 116 -1.03 12.72 -4.11
CA ALA A 116 0.40 12.79 -4.36
C ALA A 116 0.70 13.64 -5.60
N GLY A 117 -0.05 13.47 -6.70
CA GLY A 117 0.07 14.28 -7.90
C GLY A 117 -0.09 15.78 -7.62
N ARG A 118 -1.10 16.16 -6.82
CA ARG A 118 -1.28 17.56 -6.37
C ARG A 118 -0.10 18.07 -5.54
N ARG A 119 0.32 17.32 -4.51
CA ARG A 119 1.45 17.72 -3.64
C ARG A 119 2.75 17.84 -4.42
N MET A 120 2.94 16.97 -5.39
CA MET A 120 4.19 16.82 -6.12
C MET A 120 4.18 17.49 -7.48
N HIS A 121 3.11 18.18 -7.88
CA HIS A 121 2.98 18.74 -9.23
C HIS A 121 3.30 17.70 -10.33
N LEU A 122 2.87 16.46 -10.09
CA LEU A 122 2.91 15.38 -11.07
C LEU A 122 1.49 15.14 -11.57
N ASP A 123 1.37 14.76 -12.83
CA ASP A 123 0.09 14.32 -13.37
C ASP A 123 -0.37 13.06 -12.63
N PRO A 124 -1.57 13.04 -12.00
CA PRO A 124 -2.09 11.86 -11.32
C PRO A 124 -2.19 10.62 -12.21
N LEU A 125 -2.54 10.77 -13.49
CA LEU A 125 -2.61 9.65 -14.43
C LEU A 125 -1.22 9.11 -14.79
N LEU A 126 -0.18 9.94 -14.71
CA LEU A 126 1.20 9.45 -14.85
C LEU A 126 1.55 8.52 -13.68
N ILE A 127 1.20 8.90 -12.44
CA ILE A 127 1.45 8.05 -11.26
C ILE A 127 0.69 6.73 -11.38
N VAL A 128 -0.59 6.77 -11.75
CA VAL A 128 -1.41 5.57 -11.97
C VAL A 128 -0.81 4.69 -13.08
N ALA A 129 -0.35 5.28 -14.18
CA ALA A 129 0.29 4.53 -15.26
C ALA A 129 1.59 3.86 -14.81
N VAL A 130 2.40 4.51 -13.98
CA VAL A 130 3.58 3.89 -13.35
C VAL A 130 3.16 2.70 -12.49
N ILE A 131 2.18 2.85 -11.60
CA ILE A 131 1.66 1.74 -10.77
C ILE A 131 1.23 0.55 -11.63
N ALA A 132 0.56 0.82 -12.75
CA ALA A 132 0.06 -0.18 -13.67
C ALA A 132 1.20 -0.98 -14.35
N ILE A 133 2.32 -0.33 -14.67
CA ILE A 133 3.52 -0.96 -15.25
C ILE A 133 4.33 -1.71 -14.18
N GLU A 134 4.49 -1.13 -12.99
CA GLU A 134 5.33 -1.66 -11.92
C GLU A 134 4.74 -2.89 -11.23
N SER A 135 3.46 -2.83 -10.85
CA SER A 135 2.85 -3.85 -9.99
C SER A 135 1.56 -4.44 -10.56
N ARG A 136 1.04 -3.86 -11.66
CA ARG A 136 -0.32 -4.16 -12.16
C ARG A 136 -1.37 -4.01 -11.05
N PHE A 137 -1.21 -2.99 -10.21
CA PHE A 137 -2.06 -2.69 -9.05
C PHE A 137 -2.02 -3.74 -7.92
N ASN A 138 -0.95 -4.55 -7.81
CA ASN A 138 -0.76 -5.44 -6.68
C ASN A 138 0.01 -4.72 -5.54
N PRO A 139 -0.63 -4.38 -4.41
CA PRO A 139 0.05 -3.68 -3.32
C PRO A 139 1.05 -4.55 -2.56
N PHE A 140 0.99 -5.88 -2.73
CA PHE A 140 1.91 -6.84 -2.11
C PHE A 140 2.98 -7.33 -3.10
N ALA A 141 3.17 -6.64 -4.23
CA ALA A 141 4.21 -7.01 -5.19
C ALA A 141 5.60 -6.80 -4.57
N GLU A 142 6.44 -7.83 -4.66
CA GLU A 142 7.85 -7.74 -4.28
C GLU A 142 8.72 -8.38 -5.36
N SER A 143 9.72 -7.66 -5.86
CA SER A 143 10.65 -8.17 -6.85
C SER A 143 11.78 -8.99 -6.21
N VAL A 144 12.47 -9.80 -7.02
CA VAL A 144 13.62 -10.61 -6.56
C VAL A 144 14.74 -9.76 -5.95
N VAL A 145 14.85 -8.50 -6.37
CA VAL A 145 15.87 -7.56 -5.88
C VAL A 145 15.39 -6.67 -4.73
N GLY A 146 14.16 -6.89 -4.24
CA GLY A 146 13.59 -6.21 -3.08
C GLY A 146 12.86 -4.90 -3.38
N ALA A 147 12.32 -4.74 -4.59
CA ALA A 147 11.42 -3.64 -4.92
C ALA A 147 10.03 -3.94 -4.38
N GLN A 148 9.38 -3.00 -3.69
CA GLN A 148 8.17 -3.29 -2.92
C GLN A 148 6.98 -2.42 -3.32
N GLY A 149 5.80 -3.03 -3.30
CA GLY A 149 4.49 -2.39 -3.42
C GLY A 149 4.15 -1.86 -4.81
N LEU A 150 3.18 -0.95 -4.83
CA LEU A 150 2.50 -0.48 -6.05
C LEU A 150 3.43 0.15 -7.09
N MET A 151 4.38 0.96 -6.64
CA MET A 151 5.36 1.67 -7.47
C MET A 151 6.75 1.02 -7.41
N GLN A 152 6.87 -0.21 -6.88
CA GLN A 152 8.12 -0.97 -6.79
C GLN A 152 9.28 -0.14 -6.21
N VAL A 153 9.02 0.52 -5.08
CA VAL A 153 10.01 1.35 -4.39
C VAL A 153 11.08 0.45 -3.77
N MET A 154 12.34 0.84 -3.90
CA MET A 154 13.49 0.14 -3.33
C MET A 154 13.89 0.76 -1.99
N PRO A 155 13.49 0.20 -0.82
CA PRO A 155 13.74 0.82 0.48
C PRO A 155 15.23 1.07 0.76
N ARG A 156 16.14 0.22 0.28
CA ARG A 156 17.60 0.41 0.44
C ARG A 156 18.14 1.72 -0.14
N TRP A 157 17.47 2.31 -1.11
CA TRP A 157 17.89 3.55 -1.78
C TRP A 157 17.10 4.78 -1.33
N HIS A 158 15.98 4.56 -0.65
CA HIS A 158 15.00 5.61 -0.34
C HIS A 158 14.62 5.62 1.14
N HIS A 159 15.50 5.12 2.00
CA HIS A 159 15.29 5.08 3.45
C HIS A 159 15.04 6.50 4.02
N ASP A 160 15.64 7.53 3.42
CA ASP A 160 15.44 8.94 3.77
C ASP A 160 14.01 9.44 3.54
N LYS A 161 13.21 8.71 2.75
CA LYS A 161 11.83 9.06 2.38
C LYS A 161 10.79 8.24 3.13
N LEU A 162 11.22 7.21 3.85
CA LEU A 162 10.32 6.39 4.64
C LEU A 162 9.89 7.13 5.91
N PRO A 163 8.65 6.91 6.39
CA PRO A 163 8.20 7.48 7.66
C PRO A 163 9.06 6.98 8.83
N GLU A 164 9.12 7.76 9.90
CA GLU A 164 9.81 7.35 11.13
C GLU A 164 9.23 6.02 11.66
N GLY A 165 10.11 5.09 12.03
CA GLY A 165 9.71 3.77 12.48
C GLY A 165 9.25 2.82 11.36
N ALA A 166 9.50 3.15 10.08
CA ALA A 166 9.21 2.26 8.97
C ALA A 166 9.83 0.86 9.16
N GLY A 167 8.98 -0.16 9.03
CA GLY A 167 9.36 -1.57 9.09
C GLY A 167 9.36 -2.21 7.71
N ALA A 168 9.65 -3.51 7.66
CA ALA A 168 9.74 -4.28 6.42
C ALA A 168 8.44 -4.32 5.60
N LEU A 169 7.29 -4.06 6.23
CA LEU A 169 5.97 -4.08 5.56
C LEU A 169 5.46 -2.69 5.17
N THR A 170 6.19 -1.62 5.51
CA THR A 170 5.70 -0.25 5.35
C THR A 170 5.39 0.09 3.89
N LEU A 171 6.18 -0.40 2.94
CA LEU A 171 5.96 -0.14 1.51
C LEU A 171 4.86 -1.01 0.88
N PHE A 172 4.23 -1.93 1.62
CA PHE A 172 3.02 -2.62 1.17
C PHE A 172 1.74 -1.86 1.50
N ASP A 173 1.83 -0.79 2.32
CA ASP A 173 0.73 0.16 2.46
C ASP A 173 0.62 0.99 1.17
N PRO A 174 -0.53 0.97 0.47
CA PRO A 174 -0.70 1.69 -0.79
C PRO A 174 -0.41 3.19 -0.69
N VAL A 175 -0.85 3.85 0.38
CA VAL A 175 -0.76 5.30 0.52
C VAL A 175 0.69 5.70 0.75
N VAL A 176 1.39 5.00 1.64
CA VAL A 176 2.82 5.23 1.89
C VAL A 176 3.64 4.92 0.64
N ASN A 177 3.36 3.80 -0.04
CA ASN A 177 4.11 3.41 -1.23
C ASN A 177 3.98 4.45 -2.36
N ILE A 178 2.77 4.95 -2.59
CA ILE A 178 2.51 5.96 -3.63
C ILE A 178 3.16 7.29 -3.26
N GLU A 179 3.14 7.69 -2.00
CA GLU A 179 3.81 8.92 -1.58
C GLU A 179 5.32 8.82 -1.80
N VAL A 180 5.96 7.76 -1.31
CA VAL A 180 7.41 7.58 -1.49
C VAL A 180 7.75 7.44 -2.97
N GLY A 181 7.01 6.61 -3.71
CA GLY A 181 7.25 6.38 -5.14
C GLY A 181 7.07 7.63 -5.98
N ALA A 182 6.03 8.44 -5.72
CA ALA A 182 5.83 9.70 -6.41
C ALA A 182 6.95 10.71 -6.09
N GLN A 183 7.47 10.72 -4.85
CA GLN A 183 8.61 11.56 -4.49
C GLN A 183 9.87 11.15 -5.26
N VAL A 184 10.16 9.84 -5.34
CA VAL A 184 11.28 9.32 -6.12
C VAL A 184 11.13 9.69 -7.60
N LEU A 185 9.93 9.51 -8.18
CA LEU A 185 9.65 9.87 -9.57
C LEU A 185 9.87 11.37 -9.83
N ARG A 186 9.37 12.24 -8.94
CA ARG A 186 9.59 13.70 -9.01
C ARG A 186 11.08 14.03 -9.02
N GLU A 187 11.84 13.42 -8.11
CA GLU A 187 13.28 13.64 -8.00
C GLU A 187 14.02 13.17 -9.26
N SER A 188 13.63 12.03 -9.82
CA SER A 188 14.21 11.51 -11.06
C SER A 188 13.95 12.43 -12.25
N ILE A 189 12.70 12.89 -12.43
CA ILE A 189 12.33 13.86 -13.49
C ILE A 189 13.13 15.15 -13.35
N ARG A 190 13.25 15.67 -12.12
CA ARG A 190 14.03 16.89 -11.86
C ARG A 190 15.52 16.68 -12.14
N ARG A 191 16.10 15.58 -11.68
CA ARG A 191 17.53 15.28 -11.82
C ARG A 191 17.93 15.09 -13.28
N MET A 192 17.07 14.42 -14.05
CA MET A 192 17.31 14.13 -15.45
C MET A 192 16.91 15.28 -16.39
N GLY A 193 16.25 16.32 -15.88
CA GLY A 193 15.86 17.50 -16.65
C GLY A 193 14.71 17.27 -17.64
N GLY A 194 13.95 16.18 -17.49
CA GLY A 194 12.86 15.86 -18.41
C GLY A 194 12.07 14.62 -18.00
N LEU A 195 10.83 14.53 -18.49
CA LEU A 195 9.91 13.44 -18.16
C LEU A 195 10.43 12.08 -18.61
N ILE A 196 10.79 11.95 -19.90
CA ILE A 196 11.27 10.69 -20.49
C ILE A 196 12.53 10.18 -19.79
N PRO A 197 13.64 10.96 -19.70
CA PRO A 197 14.83 10.45 -19.03
C PRO A 197 14.60 10.28 -17.51
N GLY A 198 13.69 11.04 -16.92
CA GLY A 198 13.25 10.86 -15.53
C GLY A 198 12.55 9.52 -15.28
N LEU A 199 11.68 9.09 -16.19
CA LEU A 199 11.02 7.78 -16.13
C LEU A 199 12.04 6.64 -16.27
N GLN A 200 13.03 6.78 -17.17
CA GLN A 200 14.10 5.79 -17.30
C GLN A 200 14.95 5.69 -16.03
N GLN A 201 15.32 6.82 -15.44
CA GLN A 201 16.02 6.83 -14.17
C GLN A 201 15.19 6.23 -13.03
N PHE A 202 13.89 6.51 -12.98
CA PHE A 202 12.99 5.92 -11.99
C PHE A 202 12.99 4.38 -12.06
N ALA A 203 12.93 3.82 -13.27
CA ALA A 203 12.97 2.37 -13.49
C ALA A 203 14.35 1.73 -13.24
N GLY A 204 15.40 2.55 -13.06
CA GLY A 204 16.78 2.07 -12.95
C GLY A 204 17.41 1.69 -14.30
N ASP A 205 16.85 2.16 -15.42
CA ASP A 205 17.26 1.82 -16.80
C ASP A 205 17.62 3.08 -17.60
N SER A 206 18.48 3.94 -17.02
CA SER A 206 18.78 5.28 -17.58
C SER A 206 19.46 5.26 -18.95
N ASP A 207 20.08 4.14 -19.31
CA ASP A 207 20.91 3.99 -20.51
C ASP A 207 20.16 3.26 -21.64
N ASP A 208 18.86 2.97 -21.49
CA ASP A 208 18.05 2.33 -22.54
C ASP A 208 17.86 3.26 -23.75
N PRO A 209 18.48 2.96 -24.92
CA PRO A 209 18.35 3.80 -26.10
C PRO A 209 16.94 3.76 -26.69
N GLU A 210 16.17 2.69 -26.46
CA GLU A 210 14.81 2.54 -26.96
C GLU A 210 13.78 3.25 -26.07
N GLN A 211 14.19 3.69 -24.88
CA GLN A 211 13.33 4.34 -23.91
C GLN A 211 12.07 3.52 -23.60
N SER A 212 12.23 2.20 -23.53
CA SER A 212 11.17 1.20 -23.43
C SER A 212 10.25 1.43 -22.24
N TYR A 213 10.81 1.71 -21.07
CA TYR A 213 10.02 1.96 -19.86
C TYR A 213 9.12 3.20 -20.01
N ALA A 214 9.70 4.35 -20.37
CA ALA A 214 8.95 5.59 -20.60
C ALA A 214 7.85 5.40 -21.66
N ASN A 215 8.15 4.71 -22.76
CA ASN A 215 7.18 4.41 -23.82
C ASN A 215 5.99 3.59 -23.30
N LYS A 216 6.25 2.57 -22.46
CA LYS A 216 5.18 1.77 -21.83
C LYS A 216 4.30 2.61 -20.91
N VAL A 217 4.91 3.41 -20.03
CA VAL A 217 4.18 4.27 -19.08
C VAL A 217 3.32 5.30 -19.81
N LEU A 218 3.88 6.00 -20.81
CA LEU A 218 3.15 7.02 -21.57
C LEU A 218 2.02 6.40 -22.42
N ALA A 219 2.23 5.21 -22.98
CA ALA A 219 1.19 4.50 -23.72
C ALA A 219 0.03 4.04 -22.81
N GLU A 220 0.31 3.61 -21.58
CA GLU A 220 -0.73 3.25 -20.61
C GLU A 220 -1.49 4.49 -20.12
N LYS A 221 -0.78 5.59 -19.83
CA LYS A 221 -1.39 6.90 -19.53
C LYS A 221 -2.35 7.36 -20.63
N GLN A 222 -1.90 7.29 -21.89
CA GLN A 222 -2.73 7.69 -23.04
C GLN A 222 -3.98 6.80 -23.21
N GLN A 223 -3.95 5.53 -22.80
CA GLN A 223 -5.14 4.67 -22.79
C GLN A 223 -6.15 5.15 -21.73
N MET A 224 -5.69 5.47 -20.53
CA MET A 224 -6.55 5.99 -19.46
C MET A 224 -7.16 7.34 -19.83
N GLU A 225 -6.40 8.27 -20.41
CA GLU A 225 -6.92 9.56 -20.90
C GLU A 225 -7.97 9.39 -22.00
N ARG A 226 -7.78 8.41 -22.90
CA ARG A 226 -8.79 8.11 -23.93
C ARG A 226 -10.07 7.57 -23.30
N ALA A 227 -9.97 6.68 -22.31
CA ALA A 227 -11.13 6.20 -21.59
C ALA A 227 -11.86 7.34 -20.86
N ALA A 228 -11.12 8.26 -20.24
CA ALA A 228 -11.69 9.43 -19.57
C ALA A 228 -12.45 10.35 -20.54
N ARG A 229 -11.87 10.66 -21.70
CA ARG A 229 -12.54 11.48 -22.73
C ARG A 229 -13.84 10.86 -23.25
N LEU A 230 -13.86 9.54 -23.44
CA LEU A 230 -15.06 8.85 -23.91
C LEU A 230 -16.18 8.87 -22.86
N HIS A 231 -15.83 8.85 -21.57
CA HIS A 231 -16.81 8.91 -20.50
C HIS A 231 -17.47 10.29 -20.37
N HIS A 232 -16.75 11.36 -20.70
CA HIS A 232 -17.26 12.74 -20.69
C HIS A 232 -18.19 13.10 -21.86
N GLY A 233 -18.22 12.29 -22.92
CA GLY A 233 -19.04 12.54 -24.11
C GLY A 233 -20.35 11.76 -24.18
N ALA A 234 -20.67 10.97 -23.15
CA ALA A 234 -21.87 10.13 -23.03
C ALA A 234 -22.83 10.71 -21.99
#